data_AF-A0A4W5R232-F1
#
_entry.id   AF-A0A4W5R232-F1
#
_cell.length_a   1.000
_cell.length_b   1.000
_cell.length_c   1.000
_cell.angle_alpha   90.00
_cell.angle_beta   90.00
_cell.angle_gamma   90.00
#
_symmetry.space_group_name_H-M   'P 1'
#
loop_
_entity.id
_entity.type
_entity.pdbx_description
1 polymer ?
#
loop_
_entity_poly.entity_id
_entity_poly.type
_entity_poly.pdbx_seq_one_letter_code
_entity_poly.pdbx_strand_id
1 'polypeptide(L)'
;MSNPNNMSAFVNRPALGIMPPENFPEKLAESLLSVAPSGMSRVQTMACGSCSNENAYKAMFIWYRNKERGHNIPSDEDVSSCMINQVGEISFISRMYRIHMVHIV
;
A
#
# COMPACT_ATOMS: atom_id res chain seq x y z
N MET A 1 6.51 29.37 14.14
CA MET A 1 6.68 29.28 12.67
C MET A 1 8.14 29.42 12.22
N SER A 2 9.11 29.42 13.14
CA SER A 2 10.50 29.81 12.86
C SER A 2 11.49 28.64 12.71
N ASN A 3 11.02 27.40 12.76
CA ASN A 3 11.88 26.22 12.61
C ASN A 3 11.95 25.84 11.11
N PRO A 4 13.10 25.96 10.44
CA PRO A 4 13.27 25.62 9.02
C PRO A 4 12.85 24.18 8.70
N ASN A 5 12.99 23.25 9.66
CA ASN A 5 12.64 21.84 9.48
C ASN A 5 11.14 21.60 9.31
N ASN A 6 10.31 22.55 9.74
CA ASN A 6 8.85 22.44 9.57
C ASN A 6 8.40 22.90 8.17
N MET A 7 9.25 23.60 7.41
CA MET A 7 8.86 24.14 6.10
C MET A 7 8.51 23.04 5.10
N SER A 8 9.24 21.92 5.08
CA SER A 8 8.96 20.78 4.19
C SER A 8 7.60 20.14 4.48
N ALA A 9 7.18 20.11 5.75
CA ALA A 9 5.89 19.59 6.19
C ALA A 9 4.71 20.55 5.90
N PHE A 10 4.98 21.85 5.76
CA PHE A 10 3.96 22.84 5.40
C PHE A 10 3.79 22.98 3.88
N VAL A 11 4.88 22.94 3.11
CA VAL A 11 4.84 23.03 1.64
C VAL A 11 4.23 21.78 1.04
N ASN A 12 4.62 20.61 1.56
CA ASN A 12 4.00 19.36 1.19
C ASN A 12 2.89 19.07 2.21
N ARG A 13 1.62 19.35 1.88
CA ARG A 13 0.53 18.62 2.57
C ARG A 13 0.92 17.14 2.50
N PRO A 14 1.22 16.44 3.61
CA PRO A 14 2.10 15.28 3.61
C PRO A 14 1.73 14.31 2.50
N ALA A 15 2.43 14.42 1.37
CA ALA A 15 2.14 13.68 0.17
C ALA A 15 2.81 12.32 0.31
N LEU A 16 2.46 11.59 1.38
CA LEU A 16 3.15 10.38 1.84
C LEU A 16 3.20 9.28 0.79
N GLY A 17 2.36 9.37 -0.25
CA GLY A 17 2.37 8.45 -1.39
C GLY A 17 3.24 8.86 -2.58
N ILE A 18 3.58 10.15 -2.77
CA ILE A 18 4.30 10.64 -3.97
C ILE A 18 5.63 11.29 -3.61
N MET A 19 5.68 12.05 -2.52
CA MET A 19 6.86 12.75 -2.03
C MET A 19 6.84 12.73 -0.50
N PRO A 20 7.15 11.58 0.13
CA PRO A 20 7.25 11.51 1.57
C PRO A 20 8.41 12.41 2.05
N PRO A 21 8.31 12.99 3.26
CA PRO A 21 9.43 13.71 3.84
C PRO A 21 10.59 12.75 4.09
N GLU A 22 11.82 13.26 4.03
CA GLU A 22 13.05 12.46 4.20
C GLU A 22 13.02 11.63 5.48
N ASN A 23 12.52 12.20 6.58
CA ASN A 23 12.44 11.55 7.88
C ASN A 23 11.22 10.62 8.07
N PHE A 24 10.50 10.28 7.00
CA PHE A 24 9.30 9.45 7.09
C PHE A 24 9.59 8.02 7.56
N PRO A 25 10.63 7.31 7.05
CA PRO A 25 10.94 5.97 7.51
C PRO A 25 11.31 5.90 9.00
N GLU A 26 12.14 6.83 9.49
CA GLU A 26 12.50 6.90 10.92
C GLU A 26 11.26 7.15 11.78
N LYS A 27 10.38 8.07 11.34
CA LYS A 27 9.12 8.32 12.05
C LYS A 27 8.21 7.11 12.10
N LEU A 28 8.12 6.32 11.04
CA LEU A 28 7.34 5.07 11.04
C LEU A 28 7.93 4.06 12.02
N ALA A 29 9.27 3.96 12.09
CA ALA A 29 9.98 3.07 13.01
C ALA A 29 9.74 3.45 14.47
N GLU A 30 9.92 4.74 14.80
CA GLU A 30 9.78 5.26 16.16
C GLU A 30 8.34 5.25 16.67
N SER A 31 7.35 5.39 15.78
CA SER A 31 5.94 5.48 16.16
C SER A 31 5.14 4.20 15.98
N LEU A 32 4.95 3.73 14.74
CA LEU A 32 4.04 2.63 14.45
C LEU A 32 4.71 1.27 14.65
N LEU A 33 5.99 1.13 14.29
CA LEU A 33 6.70 -0.14 14.44
C LEU A 33 7.20 -0.38 15.88
N SER A 34 7.38 0.67 16.68
CA SER A 34 7.76 0.54 18.10
C SER A 34 6.67 -0.12 18.96
N VAL A 35 5.43 -0.11 18.50
CA VAL A 35 4.27 -0.79 19.13
C VAL A 35 3.72 -1.92 18.26
N ALA A 36 4.52 -2.45 17.33
CA ALA A 36 4.08 -3.52 16.45
C ALA A 36 3.77 -4.81 17.23
N PRO A 37 2.66 -5.50 16.91
CA PRO A 37 2.38 -6.84 17.44
C PRO A 37 3.47 -7.85 17.05
N SER A 38 3.64 -8.90 17.86
CA SER A 38 4.59 -9.96 17.56
C SER A 38 4.29 -10.64 16.22
N GLY A 39 5.32 -10.79 15.39
CA GLY A 39 5.21 -11.39 14.05
C GLY A 39 4.83 -10.41 12.93
N MET A 40 4.58 -9.13 13.22
CA MET A 40 4.31 -8.10 12.20
C MET A 40 5.47 -7.10 12.09
N SER A 41 6.20 -7.13 10.97
CA SER A 41 7.37 -6.27 10.73
C SER A 41 7.17 -5.15 9.69
N ARG A 42 5.98 -5.09 9.08
CA ARG A 42 5.67 -4.15 7.99
C ARG A 42 4.47 -3.28 8.37
N VAL A 43 4.49 -2.03 7.95
CA VAL A 43 3.39 -1.07 8.17
C VAL A 43 3.03 -0.36 6.87
N GLN A 44 1.73 -0.17 6.65
CA GLN A 44 1.20 0.64 5.56
C GLN A 44 0.23 1.67 6.13
N THR A 45 0.54 2.95 5.96
CA THR A 45 -0.28 4.04 6.50
C THR A 45 -1.51 4.30 5.64
N MET A 46 -2.64 4.54 6.28
CA MET A 46 -3.92 4.93 5.67
C MET A 46 -4.49 6.14 6.39
N ALA A 47 -5.33 6.92 5.71
CA ALA A 47 -5.88 8.16 6.25
C ALA A 47 -6.97 7.94 7.33
N CYS A 48 -7.57 6.75 7.39
CA CYS A 48 -8.79 6.46 8.12
C CYS A 48 -8.95 4.95 8.41
N GLY A 49 -9.77 4.62 9.40
CA GLY A 49 -10.04 3.21 9.76
C GLY A 49 -10.71 2.41 8.63
N SER A 50 -11.68 2.99 7.92
CA SER A 50 -12.37 2.30 6.83
C SER A 50 -11.42 1.93 5.69
N CYS A 51 -10.57 2.88 5.29
CA CYS A 51 -9.58 2.67 4.25
C CYS A 51 -8.45 1.71 4.70
N SER A 52 -8.13 1.65 6.00
CA SER A 52 -7.29 0.58 6.56
C SER A 52 -7.91 -0.80 6.32
N ASN A 53 -9.18 -0.98 6.65
CA ASN A 53 -9.87 -2.26 6.48
C ASN A 53 -10.02 -2.66 5.00
N GLU A 54 -10.40 -1.73 4.13
CA GLU A 54 -10.49 -1.98 2.69
C GLU A 54 -9.15 -2.45 2.10
N ASN A 55 -8.04 -1.81 2.50
CA ASN A 55 -6.72 -2.19 2.03
C ASN A 55 -6.24 -3.50 2.66
N ALA A 56 -6.60 -3.78 3.92
CA ALA A 56 -6.31 -5.07 4.55
C ALA A 56 -7.00 -6.23 3.81
N TYR A 57 -8.28 -6.08 3.44
CA TYR A 57 -8.99 -7.09 2.64
C TYR A 57 -8.37 -7.27 1.26
N LYS A 58 -8.02 -6.17 0.58
CA LYS A 58 -7.29 -6.25 -0.70
C LYS A 58 -5.97 -7.01 -0.57
N ALA A 59 -5.18 -6.70 0.46
CA ALA A 59 -3.90 -7.37 0.72
C ALA A 59 -4.10 -8.87 0.99
N MET A 60 -5.12 -9.24 1.76
CA MET A 60 -5.48 -10.65 1.99
C MET A 60 -5.85 -11.38 0.69
N PHE A 61 -6.70 -10.78 -0.15
CA PHE A 61 -7.07 -11.40 -1.43
C PHE A 61 -5.87 -11.56 -2.36
N ILE A 62 -4.99 -10.56 -2.42
CA ILE A 62 -3.74 -10.62 -3.20
C ILE A 62 -2.83 -11.73 -2.70
N TRP A 63 -2.60 -11.79 -1.38
CA TRP A 63 -1.79 -12.85 -0.79
C TRP A 63 -2.36 -14.23 -1.09
N TYR A 64 -3.68 -14.40 -0.97
CA TYR A 64 -4.35 -15.67 -1.22
C TYR A 64 -4.20 -16.11 -2.70
N ARG A 65 -4.45 -15.20 -3.65
CA ARG A 65 -4.27 -15.50 -5.09
C ARG A 65 -2.80 -15.75 -5.45
N ASN A 66 -1.87 -15.02 -4.85
CA ASN A 66 -0.44 -15.28 -5.02
C ASN A 66 -0.04 -16.65 -4.45
N LYS A 67 -0.67 -17.09 -3.35
CA LYS A 67 -0.46 -18.44 -2.80
C LYS A 67 -0.97 -19.52 -3.74
N GLU A 68 -2.14 -19.33 -4.36
CA GLU A 68 -2.71 -20.29 -5.33
C GLU A 68 -1.90 -20.34 -6.64
N ARG A 69 -1.47 -19.18 -7.14
CA ARG A 69 -0.71 -19.06 -8.39
C ARG A 69 0.79 -19.37 -8.24
N GLY A 70 1.33 -19.29 -7.03
CA GLY A 70 2.75 -19.45 -6.75
C GLY A 70 3.59 -18.29 -7.31
N HIS A 71 4.73 -18.63 -7.94
CA HIS A 71 5.64 -17.65 -8.54
C HIS A 71 5.26 -17.22 -9.96
N ASN A 72 4.10 -17.64 -10.46
CA ASN A 72 3.64 -17.27 -11.79
C ASN A 72 3.07 -15.84 -11.79
N ILE A 73 3.29 -15.14 -12.89
CA ILE A 73 2.68 -13.84 -13.15
C ILE A 73 1.19 -14.02 -13.51
N PRO A 74 0.33 -13.01 -13.29
CA PRO A 74 -1.05 -13.04 -13.78
C PRO A 74 -1.10 -13.27 -15.31
N SER A 75 -2.11 -13.99 -15.81
CA SER A 75 -2.28 -14.15 -17.26
C SER A 75 -2.80 -12.89 -17.93
N ASP A 76 -2.70 -12.81 -19.26
CA ASP A 76 -3.25 -11.70 -20.02
C ASP A 76 -4.79 -11.64 -19.94
N GLU A 77 -5.45 -12.78 -19.80
CA GLU A 77 -6.89 -12.88 -19.56
C GLU A 77 -7.26 -12.31 -18.18
N ASP A 78 -6.45 -12.58 -17.16
CA ASP A 78 -6.66 -12.01 -15.83
C ASP A 78 -6.51 -10.48 -15.83
N VAL A 79 -5.48 -9.99 -16.51
CA VAL A 79 -5.23 -8.54 -16.66
C VAL A 79 -6.35 -7.88 -17.44
N SER A 80 -6.80 -8.46 -18.55
CA SER A 80 -7.88 -7.88 -19.35
C SER A 80 -9.25 -7.96 -18.67
N SER A 81 -9.60 -9.09 -18.04
CA SER A 81 -10.89 -9.31 -17.37
C SER A 81 -11.08 -8.42 -16.13
N CYS A 82 -10.04 -8.22 -15.33
CA CYS A 82 -10.14 -7.39 -14.13
C CYS A 82 -10.43 -5.91 -14.48
N MET A 83 -9.93 -5.41 -15.61
CA MET A 83 -10.16 -4.02 -16.05
C MET A 83 -11.63 -3.71 -16.34
N ILE A 84 -12.42 -4.75 -16.61
CA ILE A 84 -13.86 -4.66 -16.88
C ILE A 84 -14.71 -5.33 -15.78
N ASN A 85 -14.13 -5.54 -14.58
CA ASN A 85 -14.78 -6.13 -13.41
C ASN A 85 -15.42 -7.50 -13.66
N GLN A 86 -14.86 -8.28 -14.59
CA GLN A 86 -15.26 -9.67 -14.79
C GLN A 86 -14.63 -10.58 -13.75
N VAL A 87 -15.28 -11.71 -13.48
CA VAL A 87 -14.73 -12.74 -12.61
C VAL A 87 -13.51 -13.35 -13.30
N GLY A 88 -12.37 -13.27 -12.62
CA GLY A 88 -11.06 -13.75 -13.06
C GLY A 88 -10.14 -13.83 -11.86
N GLU A 89 -8.92 -14.34 -12.01
CA GLU A 89 -8.03 -14.60 -10.89
C GLU A 89 -7.59 -13.33 -10.13
N ILE A 90 -7.67 -12.17 -10.78
CA ILE A 90 -7.26 -10.86 -10.24
C ILE A 90 -8.36 -9.80 -10.27
N SER A 91 -9.63 -10.20 -10.38
CA SER A 91 -10.79 -9.30 -10.59
C SER A 91 -10.88 -8.08 -9.66
N PHE A 92 -10.37 -8.17 -8.43
CA PHE A 92 -10.35 -7.07 -7.44
C PHE A 92 -9.18 -6.07 -7.60
N ILE A 93 -8.16 -6.37 -8.41
CA ILE A 93 -6.89 -5.62 -8.47
C ILE A 93 -6.87 -4.59 -9.62
N SER A 94 -7.94 -4.50 -10.41
CA SER A 94 -8.14 -3.59 -11.56
C SER A 94 -7.56 -2.18 -11.39
N ARG A 95 -7.73 -1.56 -10.21
CA ARG A 95 -7.27 -0.19 -9.94
C ARG A 95 -5.85 -0.10 -9.35
N MET A 96 -5.31 -1.19 -8.80
CA MET A 96 -4.04 -1.19 -8.08
C MET A 96 -2.84 -1.46 -8.99
N TYR A 97 -3.03 -2.17 -10.10
CA TYR A 97 -1.98 -2.31 -11.13
C TYR A 97 -1.61 -0.99 -11.81
N ARG A 98 -2.55 -0.01 -11.86
CA ARG A 98 -2.31 1.29 -12.49
C ARG A 98 -1.71 2.35 -11.56
N ILE A 99 -1.65 2.09 -10.26
CA ILE A 99 -1.13 3.02 -9.25
C ILE A 99 -0.14 2.27 -8.35
N HIS A 100 1.15 2.34 -8.72
CA HIS A 100 2.31 2.08 -7.86
C HIS A 100 2.33 0.76 -7.06
N MET A 101 2.46 -0.36 -7.78
CA MET A 101 3.00 -1.63 -7.25
C MET A 101 4.53 -1.73 -7.44
N VAL A 102 5.27 -0.61 -7.33
CA VAL A 102 6.74 -0.62 -7.40
C VAL A 102 7.39 -0.63 -6.00
N HIS A 103 6.63 -0.42 -4.92
CA HIS A 103 7.20 -0.33 -3.56
C HIS A 103 6.36 -0.98 -2.44
N ILE A 104 5.46 -1.94 -2.73
CA ILE A 104 4.61 -2.60 -1.71
C ILE A 104 4.89 -4.12 -1.59
N VAL A 105 6.07 -4.58 -2.01
CA VAL A 105 6.66 -5.85 -1.59
C VAL A 105 8.06 -5.61 -1.08
#